data_AF-A0A165YDR2-F1
#
_entry.id   AF-A0A165YDR2-F1
#
_cell.length_a   1.000
_cell.length_b   1.000
_cell.length_c   1.000
_cell.angle_alpha   90.00
_cell.angle_beta   90.00
_cell.angle_gamma   90.00
#
_symmetry.space_group_name_H-M   'P 1'
#
loop_
_entity.id
_entity.type
_entity.pdbx_description
1 polymer ?
#
loop_
_entity_poly.entity_id
_entity_poly.type
_entity_poly.pdbx_seq_one_letter_code
_entity_poly.pdbx_strand_id
1 'polypeptide(L)' 'VAASTGEEFWFKLKRSTKLGKLKLAYANKVGKDVPSVRFLYDGTRVQDSDTPHSLKMDEGGAI' A
#
# COMPACT_ATOMS: atom_id res chain seq x y z
N VAL A 1 3.63 -18.27 -5.01
CA VAL A 1 4.07 -17.40 -6.12
C VAL A 1 4.39 -16.02 -5.56
N ALA A 2 5.64 -15.83 -5.12
CA ALA A 2 6.14 -14.53 -4.68
C ALA A 2 6.58 -13.78 -5.93
N ALA A 3 6.02 -12.61 -6.19
CA ALA A 3 6.49 -11.76 -7.28
C ALA A 3 7.84 -11.16 -6.85
N SER A 4 8.89 -11.60 -7.53
CA SER A 4 10.31 -11.40 -7.28
C SER A 4 10.82 -10.00 -7.66
N THR A 5 10.22 -8.94 -7.12
CA THR A 5 10.75 -7.57 -7.25
C THR A 5 10.74 -6.94 -5.87
N GLY A 6 11.86 -7.03 -5.17
CA GLY A 6 12.09 -6.40 -3.86
C GLY A 6 12.20 -4.88 -3.95
N GLU A 7 11.25 -4.24 -4.62
CA GLU A 7 11.13 -2.79 -4.68
C GLU A 7 10.32 -2.31 -3.48
N GLU A 8 11.03 -1.77 -2.49
CA GLU A 8 10.43 -1.16 -1.31
C GLU A 8 10.08 0.30 -1.61
N PHE A 9 8.86 0.73 -1.26
CA PHE A 9 8.44 2.10 -1.49
C PHE A 9 8.04 2.76 -0.17
N TRP A 10 8.70 3.87 0.14
CA TRP A 10 8.41 4.61 1.37
C TRP A 10 7.43 5.74 1.08
N PHE A 11 6.25 5.65 1.66
CA PHE A 11 5.22 6.67 1.54
C PHE A 11 5.03 7.40 2.86
N LYS A 12 5.24 8.71 2.86
CA LYS A 12 4.81 9.58 3.96
C LYS A 12 3.37 10.00 3.73
N LEU A 13 2.46 9.56 4.60
CA LEU A 13 1.04 9.85 4.49
C LEU A 13 0.45 10.06 5.88
N LYS A 14 -0.57 10.93 5.99
CA LYS A 14 -1.29 11.14 7.26
C LYS A 14 -2.16 9.93 7.56
N ARG A 15 -2.32 9.56 8.84
CA ARG A 15 -3.12 8.40 9.28
C ARG A 15 -4.61 8.47 8.89
N SER A 16 -5.11 9.65 8.55
CA SER A 16 -6.47 9.89 8.03
C SER A 16 -6.60 9.75 6.50
N THR A 17 -5.49 9.55 5.78
CA THR A 17 -5.49 9.44 4.32
C THR A 17 -5.90 8.04 3.90
N LYS A 18 -6.81 7.95 2.93
CA LYS A 18 -7.22 6.67 2.34
C LYS A 18 -6.09 6.05 1.52
N LEU A 19 -5.86 4.75 1.70
CA LEU A 19 -4.79 4.01 1.04
C LEU A 19 -5.07 3.74 -0.44
N GLY A 20 -6.31 3.92 -0.92
CA GLY A 20 -6.64 3.81 -2.34
C GLY A 20 -5.78 4.69 -3.25
N LYS A 21 -5.45 5.92 -2.82
CA LYS A 21 -4.56 6.82 -3.58
C LYS A 21 -3.13 6.29 -3.64
N LEU A 22 -2.64 5.70 -2.56
CA LEU A 22 -1.30 5.10 -2.50
C LEU A 22 -1.21 3.91 -3.46
N LYS A 23 -2.22 3.04 -3.44
CA LYS A 23 -2.30 1.90 -4.36
C LYS A 23 -2.28 2.34 -5.82
N LEU A 24 -3.07 3.35 -6.15
CA LEU A 24 -3.12 3.89 -7.50
C LEU A 24 -1.77 4.50 -7.89
N ALA A 25 -1.17 5.32 -7.03
CA ALA A 25 0.13 5.94 -7.28
C ALA A 25 1.23 4.87 -7.48
N TYR A 26 1.24 3.85 -6.64
CA TYR A 26 2.16 2.72 -6.76
C TYR A 26 1.94 1.95 -8.05
N ALA A 27 0.69 1.57 -8.36
CA ALA A 27 0.34 0.83 -9.57
C ALA A 27 0.79 1.60 -10.84
N ASN A 28 0.55 2.91 -10.88
CA ASN A 28 1.06 3.79 -11.94
C ASN A 28 2.60 3.83 -11.98
N LYS A 29 3.26 3.86 -10.82
CA LYS A 29 4.72 3.90 -10.73
C LYS A 29 5.38 2.62 -11.25
N VAL A 30 4.81 1.46 -10.96
CA VAL A 30 5.29 0.16 -11.46
C VAL A 30 4.73 -0.20 -12.85
N GLY A 31 3.87 0.65 -13.42
CA GLY A 31 3.22 0.40 -14.71
C GLY A 31 2.29 -0.82 -14.71
N LYS A 32 1.70 -1.16 -13.56
CA LYS A 32 0.75 -2.28 -13.41
C LYS A 32 -0.64 -1.76 -13.07
N ASP A 33 -1.64 -2.60 -13.31
CA ASP A 33 -3.01 -2.28 -12.94
C ASP A 33 -3.25 -2.49 -11.43
N VAL A 34 -4.04 -1.62 -10.80
CA VAL A 34 -4.32 -1.67 -9.35
C VAL A 34 -4.80 -3.05 -8.85
N PRO A 35 -5.76 -3.74 -9.49
CA PRO A 35 -6.16 -5.10 -9.10
C PRO A 35 -5.09 -6.17 -9.33
N SER A 36 -4.11 -5.90 -10.20
CA SER A 36 -2.96 -6.78 -10.44
C SER A 36 -1.93 -6.70 -9.32
N VAL A 37 -1.93 -5.61 -8.55
CA VAL A 37 -1.05 -5.39 -7.40
C VAL A 37 -1.78 -5.68 -6.09
N ARG A 38 -1.30 -6.68 -5.32
CA ARG A 38 -1.84 -6.99 -4.00
C ARG A 38 -1.03 -6.28 -2.92
N PHE A 39 -1.71 -5.37 -2.21
CA PHE A 39 -1.17 -4.71 -1.03
C PHE A 39 -1.57 -5.51 0.20
N LEU A 40 -0.57 -6.00 0.92
CA LEU A 40 -0.71 -6.70 2.18
C LEU A 40 0.02 -5.87 3.23
N TYR A 41 -0.63 -5.65 4.37
CA TYR A 41 -0.01 -5.07 5.54
C TYR A 41 -0.29 -5.98 6.73
N ASP A 42 0.76 -6.45 7.39
CA ASP A 42 0.66 -7.39 8.52
C ASP A 42 -0.22 -8.62 8.19
N GLY A 43 -0.09 -9.16 6.98
CA GLY A 43 -0.92 -10.28 6.50
C GLY A 43 -2.38 -9.92 6.16
N THR A 44 -2.81 -8.69 6.41
CA THR A 44 -4.15 -8.20 6.07
C THR A 44 -4.16 -7.53 4.71
N ARG A 45 -5.18 -7.84 3.90
CA ARG A 45 -5.38 -7.18 2.60
C ARG A 45 -5.83 -5.75 2.83
N VAL A 46 -5.02 -4.80 2.37
CA VAL A 46 -5.38 -3.38 2.35
C VAL A 46 -6.53 -3.18 1.37
N GLN A 47 -7.57 -2.39 1.71
CA GLN A 47 -8.64 -1.91 0.82
C GLN A 47 -8.39 -0.45 0.40
N ASP A 48 -9.13 0.06 -0.59
CA ASP A 48 -9.06 1.49 -0.99
C ASP A 48 -9.57 2.45 0.10
N SER A 49 -10.52 1.97 0.89
CA SER A 49 -11.23 2.71 1.94
C SER A 49 -10.52 2.61 3.28
N ASP A 50 -9.56 1.69 3.40
CA ASP A 50 -8.70 1.58 4.57
C ASP A 50 -7.84 2.81 4.75
N THR A 51 -7.57 3.07 6.01
CA THR A 51 -6.65 4.11 6.45
C THR A 51 -5.51 3.47 7.22
N PRO A 52 -4.34 4.12 7.27
CA PRO A 52 -3.22 3.71 8.09
C PRO A 52 -3.62 3.59 9.56
N HIS A 53 -4.55 4.42 10.01
CA HIS A 53 -5.10 4.31 11.37
C HIS A 53 -5.87 3.01 11.57
N SER A 54 -6.74 2.64 10.62
CA SER A 54 -7.52 1.38 10.64
C SER A 54 -6.61 0.15 10.65
N LEU A 55 -5.55 0.18 9.84
CA LEU A 55 -4.59 -0.92 9.73
C LEU A 55 -3.48 -0.88 10.78
N LYS A 56 -3.54 0.06 11.74
CA LYS A 56 -2.48 0.29 12.72
C LYS A 56 -1.08 0.42 12.11
N MET A 57 -1.00 0.98 10.90
CA MET A 57 0.27 1.36 10.29
C MET A 57 0.93 2.41 11.20
N ASP A 58 2.12 2.07 11.69
CA ASP A 58 2.92 2.95 12.52
C ASP A 58 3.47 4.12 11.67
N GLU A 59 3.71 5.27 12.29
CA GLU A 59 3.98 6.55 11.60
C GLU A 59 5.34 6.60 10.85
N GLY A 60 6.05 5.46 10.81
CA GLY A 60 7.27 5.23 10.03
C GLY A 60 7.34 3.84 9.39
N GLY A 61 6.23 3.10 9.32
CA GLY A 61 6.20 1.75 8.78
C GLY A 61 6.27 1.76 7.25
N ALA A 62 7.38 1.27 6.69
CA ALA A 62 7.48 0.95 5.28
C ALA A 62 6.38 -0.06 4.89
N ILE A 63 5.76 0.16 3.73
CA ILE A 63 4.75 -0.73 3.12
C ILE A 63 5.30 -1.28 1.82
#